data_AF-A0A0Q7QFU0-F1
#
_entry.id   AF-A0A0Q7QFU0-F1
#
_cell.length_a   1.000
_cell.length_b   1.000
_cell.length_c   1.000
_cell.angle_alpha   90.00
_cell.angle_beta   90.00
_cell.angle_gamma   90.00
#
_symmetry.space_group_name_H-M   'P 1'
#
loop_
_entity.id
_entity.type
_entity.pdbx_description
1 polymer ?
#
loop_
_entity_poly.entity_id
_entity_poly.type
_entity_poly.pdbx_seq_one_letter_code
_entity_poly.pdbx_strand_id
1 'polypeptide(L)' 'MSHGSSPAAWTAVLLALLGITIGGIALIPEPHWVLFTIGTVIAVLAAPIGKVMASLGYGVDRAPGH' A
#
# COMPACT_ATOMS: atom_id res chain seq x y z
N MET A 1 10.22 7.80 19.18
CA MET A 1 8.90 7.89 18.53
C MET A 1 9.06 7.71 17.01
N SER A 2 9.40 6.52 16.54
CA SER A 2 9.27 6.17 15.10
C SER A 2 7.99 5.35 14.94
N HIS A 3 6.85 6.04 15.06
CA HIS A 3 5.53 5.46 14.85
C HIS A 3 5.28 5.39 13.36
N GLY A 4 5.09 4.19 12.79
CA GLY A 4 4.57 4.01 11.42
C GLY A 4 5.34 4.65 10.25
N SER A 5 6.42 5.41 10.48
CA SER A 5 7.10 6.21 9.47
C SER A 5 8.23 5.48 8.74
N SER A 6 8.33 4.15 8.84
CA SER A 6 9.32 3.42 8.05
C SER A 6 9.01 3.52 6.56
N PRO A 7 10.02 3.54 5.67
CA PRO A 7 9.78 3.54 4.22
C PRO A 7 8.88 2.40 3.75
N ALA A 8 9.00 1.19 4.32
CA ALA A 8 8.13 0.07 4.00
C ALA A 8 6.64 0.34 4.30
N ALA A 9 6.36 0.97 5.45
CA ALA A 9 5.00 1.32 5.84
C ALA A 9 4.40 2.39 4.93
N TRP A 10 5.15 3.47 4.65
CA TRP A 10 4.68 4.52 3.75
C TRP A 10 4.51 4.05 2.31
N THR A 11 5.36 3.16 1.81
CA THR A 11 5.16 2.57 0.48
C THR A 11 3.88 1.74 0.41
N ALA A 12 3.61 0.90 1.42
CA ALA A 12 2.36 0.16 1.48
C ALA A 12 1.13 1.10 1.52
N VAL A 13 1.20 2.17 2.33
CA VAL A 13 0.12 3.17 2.41
C VAL A 13 -0.10 3.87 1.08
N LEU A 14 0.95 4.36 0.42
CA LEU A 14 0.83 5.07 -0.86
C LEU A 14 0.28 4.16 -1.96
N LEU A 15 0.69 2.90 -2.02
CA LEU A 15 0.14 1.93 -2.98
C LEU A 15 -1.34 1.64 -2.70
N ALA A 16 -1.72 1.46 -1.44
CA ALA A 16 -3.11 1.26 -1.07
C ALA A 16 -3.98 2.48 -1.44
N LEU A 17 -3.52 3.69 -1.10
CA LEU A 17 -4.21 4.94 -1.44
C LEU A 17 -4.32 5.12 -2.96
N LEU A 18 -3.25 4.84 -3.71
CA LEU A 18 -3.26 4.93 -5.17
C LEU A 18 -4.28 3.94 -5.77
N GLY A 19 -4.24 2.68 -5.35
CA GLY A 19 -5.16 1.65 -5.84
C GLY A 19 -6.62 1.98 -5.53
N ILE A 20 -6.91 2.44 -4.30
CA ILE A 20 -8.27 2.85 -3.90
C ILE A 20 -8.72 4.10 -4.67
N THR A 21 -7.84 5.07 -4.88
CA THR A 21 -8.17 6.29 -5.65
C THR A 21 -8.51 5.95 -7.09
N ILE A 22 -7.68 5.13 -7.75
CA ILE A 22 -7.93 4.65 -9.11
C ILE A 22 -9.23 3.84 -9.17
N GLY A 23 -9.45 2.94 -8.22
CA GLY A 23 -10.66 2.13 -8.14
C GLY A 23 -11.93 2.96 -7.91
N GLY A 24 -11.86 3.96 -7.03
CA GLY A 24 -12.97 4.87 -6.77
C GLY A 24 -13.34 5.72 -7.99
N ILE A 25 -12.34 6.28 -8.69
CA ILE A 25 -12.55 7.04 -9.93
C ILE A 25 -13.13 6.13 -11.02
N ALA A 26 -12.69 4.86 -11.11
CA ALA A 26 -13.17 3.91 -12.12
C ALA A 26 -14.66 3.58 -12.01
N LEU A 27 -15.31 3.85 -10.89
CA LEU A 27 -16.73 3.53 -10.67
C LEU A 27 -17.68 4.71 -10.98
N ILE A 28 -17.17 5.86 -11.43
CA ILE A 28 -17.95 7.09 -11.62
C ILE A 28 -17.75 7.64 -13.05
N PRO A 29 -18.83 8.08 -13.75
CA PRO A 29 -20.25 7.93 -13.41
C PRO A 29 -20.78 6.53 -13.74
N GLU A 30 -20.16 5.83 -14.69
CA GLU A 30 -20.44 4.45 -15.07
C GLU A 30 -19.23 3.56 -14.74
N PRO A 31 -19.43 2.29 -14.32
CA PRO A 31 -18.32 1.42 -13.95
C PRO A 31 -17.40 1.05 -15.13
N HIS A 32 -16.14 1.44 -15.03
CA HIS A 32 -15.06 1.02 -15.92
C HIS A 32 -14.27 -0.16 -15.32
N TRP A 33 -14.80 -1.37 -15.52
CA TRP A 33 -14.35 -2.61 -14.87
C TRP A 33 -12.86 -2.95 -15.04
N VAL A 34 -12.25 -2.63 -16.18
CA VAL A 34 -10.81 -2.86 -16.40
C VAL A 34 -9.96 -1.99 -15.47
N LEU A 35 -10.33 -0.71 -15.33
CA LEU A 35 -9.57 0.28 -14.55
C LEU A 35 -9.81 0.09 -13.05
N PHE A 36 -11.02 -0.35 -12.68
CA PHE A 36 -11.33 -0.84 -11.34
C PHE A 36 -10.49 -2.07 -10.96
N THR A 37 -10.34 -3.03 -11.87
CA THR A 37 -9.51 -4.22 -11.64
C THR A 37 -8.05 -3.84 -11.44
N ILE A 38 -7.53 -2.90 -12.24
CA ILE A 38 -6.17 -2.36 -12.06
C ILE A 38 -6.01 -1.71 -10.68
N GLY A 39 -6.95 -0.83 -10.27
CA GLY A 39 -6.93 -0.21 -8.95
C GLY A 39 -6.96 -1.24 -7.81
N THR A 40 -7.79 -2.27 -7.95
CA THR A 40 -7.90 -3.37 -6.99
C THR A 40 -6.60 -4.16 -6.88
N VAL A 41 -5.98 -4.54 -8.00
CA VAL A 41 -4.69 -5.24 -8.02
C VAL A 41 -3.61 -4.41 -7.35
N ILE A 42 -3.54 -3.11 -7.62
CA ILE A 42 -2.59 -2.19 -6.96
C ILE A 42 -2.80 -2.18 -5.44
N ALA A 43 -4.06 -2.04 -4.99
CA ALA A 43 -4.38 -2.01 -3.56
C ALA A 43 -4.04 -3.34 -2.86
N VAL A 44 -4.32 -4.48 -3.49
CA VAL A 44 -4.01 -5.81 -2.95
C VAL A 44 -2.50 -6.04 -2.90
N LEU A 45 -1.75 -5.59 -3.90
CA LEU A 45 -0.29 -5.73 -3.95
C LEU A 45 0.45 -4.84 -2.94
N ALA A 46 -0.20 -3.83 -2.36
CA ALA A 46 0.39 -2.98 -1.33
C ALA A 46 0.91 -3.77 -0.12
N ALA A 47 0.15 -4.79 0.32
CA ALA A 47 0.52 -5.61 1.48
C ALA A 47 1.77 -6.49 1.24
N PRO A 48 1.85 -7.32 0.17
CA PRO A 48 3.06 -8.10 -0.08
C PRO A 48 4.27 -7.21 -0.39
N ILE A 49 4.11 -6.07 -1.08
CA ILE A 49 5.21 -5.13 -1.31
C ILE A 49 5.73 -4.55 0.01
N GLY A 50 4.85 -4.12 0.90
CA GLY A 50 5.23 -3.65 2.24
C GLY A 50 5.99 -4.73 3.04
N LYS A 51 5.53 -5.99 2.96
CA LYS A 51 6.21 -7.12 3.61
C LYS A 51 7.62 -7.36 3.04
N VAL A 52 7.76 -7.31 1.71
CA VAL A 52 9.07 -7.45 1.05
C VAL A 52 10.00 -6.31 1.49
N MET A 53 9.53 -5.07 1.47
CA MET A 53 10.35 -3.93 1.92
C MET A 53 10.77 -4.04 3.38
N ALA A 54 9.86 -4.50 4.25
CA ALA A 54 10.21 -4.75 5.64
C ALA A 54 11.28 -5.85 5.77
N SER A 55 11.21 -6.91 4.95
CA SER A 55 12.22 -7.97 4.94
C SER A 55 13.59 -7.51 4.44
N LEU A 56 13.62 -6.46 3.61
CA LEU A 56 14.86 -5.83 3.14
C LEU A 56 15.45 -4.83 4.14
N GLY A 57 14.87 -4.70 5.33
CA GLY A 57 15.35 -3.79 6.38
C GLY A 57 14.78 -2.37 6.31
N TYR A 58 13.83 -2.10 5.40
CA TYR A 58 13.15 -0.80 5.34
C TYR A 58 11.93 -0.68 6.27
N GLY A 59 11.74 -1.67 7.15
CA GLY A 59 10.69 -1.66 8.18
C GLY A 59 11.08 -0.81 9.39
N VAL A 60 10.21 -0.76 10.40
CA VAL A 60 10.56 -0.15 11.68
C VAL A 60 11.53 -1.10 12.40
N ASP A 61 12.68 -0.60 12.82
CA ASP A 61 13.55 -1.32 13.74
C ASP A 61 12.75 -1.69 14.98
N ARG A 62 12.61 -2.99 15.25
CA ARG A 62 12.15 -3.44 16.56
C ARG A 62 13.25 -3.05 17.53
N ALA A 63 13.07 -1.92 18.23
CA ALA A 63 13.93 -1.57 19.35
C ALA A 63 14.06 -2.82 20.23
N PRO A 64 15.29 -3.25 20.58
CA PRO A 64 15.45 -4.37 21.50
C PRO A 64 14.63 -4.03 22.73
N GLY A 65 13.75 -4.96 23.13
CA GLY A 65 13.13 -4.86 24.44
C GLY A 65 14.25 -4.68 25.48
N HIS A 66 14.03 -3.73 26.40
CA HIS A 66 14.52 -3.79 27.79
C HIS A 66 15.11 -5.15 28.19
#